data_AF-A0A6B3HES6-F1
#
_entry.id   AF-A0A6B3HES6-F1
#
_cell.length_a   1.000
_cell.length_b   1.000
_cell.length_c   1.000
_cell.angle_alpha   90.00
_cell.angle_beta   90.00
_cell.angle_gamma   90.00
#
_symmetry.space_group_name_H-M   'P 1'
#
loop_
_entity.id
_entity.type
_entity.pdbx_description
1 polymer ?
#
loop_
_entity_poly.entity_id
_entity_poly.type
_entity_poly.pdbx_seq_one_letter_code
_entity_poly.pdbx_strand_id
1 'polypeptide(L)'
;TDRDDADTEERASALLRLVVRDRDADAVGRAVSGAAVELALGSYPGFHVTAPPGKGAPYGVFEAVHLPAEGVEHTAVLPEGGREVFEPPVRTRLLEELDEP
;
A
#
# COMPACT_ATOMS: atom_id res chain seq x y z
N THR A 1 10.48 -1.32 22.45
CA THR A 1 9.61 -0.35 23.15
C THR A 1 9.50 0.89 22.29
N ASP A 2 8.34 1.53 22.29
CA ASP A 2 8.10 2.90 21.82
C ASP A 2 7.92 3.90 22.99
N ARG A 3 8.25 3.44 24.21
CA ARG A 3 8.09 4.15 25.47
C ARG A 3 9.27 3.88 26.40
N ASP A 4 10.03 4.92 26.72
CA ASP A 4 11.13 4.84 27.68
C ASP A 4 10.59 4.60 29.10
N ASP A 5 11.30 3.75 29.86
CA ASP A 5 11.02 3.41 31.26
C ASP A 5 9.55 3.03 31.54
N ALA A 6 9.05 2.05 30.79
CA ALA A 6 7.69 1.56 30.96
C ALA A 6 7.47 0.93 32.35
N ASP A 7 6.35 1.26 32.97
CA ASP A 7 5.98 0.81 34.33
C ASP A 7 5.56 -0.66 34.40
N THR A 8 5.35 -1.30 33.24
CA THR A 8 5.07 -2.73 33.11
C THR A 8 5.77 -3.33 31.89
N GLU A 9 6.09 -4.63 31.96
CA GLU A 9 6.69 -5.38 30.85
C GLU A 9 5.85 -5.35 29.57
N GLU A 10 4.52 -5.40 29.71
CA GLU A 10 3.61 -5.32 28.57
C GLU A 10 3.74 -3.97 27.84
N ARG A 11 3.96 -2.87 28.58
CA ARG A 11 4.20 -1.53 28.02
C ARG A 11 5.64 -1.30 27.58
N ALA A 12 6.59 -2.10 28.04
CA ALA A 12 7.96 -2.12 27.54
C ALA A 12 8.05 -2.83 26.16
N SER A 13 7.00 -3.55 25.77
CA SER A 13 6.89 -4.20 24.47
C SER A 13 6.22 -3.27 23.45
N ALA A 14 6.55 -3.43 22.16
CA ALA A 14 5.89 -2.73 21.06
C ALA A 14 5.61 -3.71 19.92
N LEU A 15 4.49 -3.52 19.22
CA LEU A 15 4.12 -4.34 18.06
C LEU A 15 4.63 -3.71 16.77
N LEU A 16 5.57 -4.37 16.10
CA LEU A 16 5.97 -4.03 14.75
C LEU A 16 5.02 -4.66 13.73
N ARG A 17 4.38 -3.84 12.89
CA ARG A 17 3.60 -4.31 11.73
C ARG A 17 4.35 -3.97 10.45
N LEU A 18 4.88 -4.99 9.79
CA LEU A 18 5.57 -4.89 8.51
C LEU A 18 4.67 -5.43 7.38
N VAL A 19 4.55 -4.67 6.29
CA VAL A 19 3.87 -5.10 5.07
C VAL A 19 4.86 -4.97 3.92
N VAL A 20 5.10 -6.06 3.20
CA VAL A 20 6.00 -6.10 2.04
C VAL A 20 5.23 -6.63 0.84
N ARG A 21 5.52 -6.10 -0.36
CA ARG A 21 4.89 -6.51 -1.61
C ARG A 21 5.98 -6.62 -2.68
N ASP A 22 5.92 -7.69 -3.46
CA ASP A 22 6.77 -7.91 -4.62
C ASP A 22 5.99 -8.72 -5.67
N ARG A 23 6.45 -8.68 -6.93
CA ARG A 23 5.93 -9.52 -8.00
C ARG A 23 6.35 -10.98 -7.80
N ASP A 24 7.51 -11.21 -7.20
CA ASP A 24 8.01 -12.52 -6.81
C ASP A 24 7.51 -12.88 -5.41
N ALA A 25 6.69 -13.94 -5.34
CA ALA A 25 6.15 -14.43 -4.08
C ALA A 25 7.23 -14.97 -3.13
N ASP A 26 8.35 -15.48 -3.67
CA ASP A 26 9.44 -16.02 -2.86
C ASP A 26 10.24 -14.91 -2.17
N ALA A 27 10.35 -13.75 -2.82
CA ALA A 27 11.00 -12.56 -2.28
C ALA A 27 10.28 -12.01 -1.02
N VAL A 28 8.94 -12.09 -0.96
CA VAL A 28 8.14 -11.61 0.19
C VAL A 28 7.64 -12.71 1.11
N GLY A 29 7.94 -13.98 0.79
CA GLY A 29 7.56 -15.13 1.59
C GLY A 29 8.58 -15.42 2.70
N ARG A 30 9.14 -16.63 2.65
CA ARG A 30 10.00 -17.16 3.72
C ARG A 30 11.23 -16.30 3.98
N ALA A 31 11.80 -15.69 2.95
CA ALA A 31 13.00 -14.86 3.05
C ALA A 31 12.82 -13.69 4.04
N VAL A 32 11.72 -12.94 3.92
CA VAL A 32 11.40 -11.82 4.82
C VAL A 32 11.01 -12.32 6.20
N SER A 33 10.11 -13.31 6.28
CA SER A 33 9.63 -13.80 7.58
C SER A 33 10.73 -14.47 8.41
N GLY A 34 11.65 -15.17 7.75
CA GLY A 34 12.76 -15.86 8.42
C GLY A 34 13.70 -14.87 9.10
N ALA A 35 14.14 -13.85 8.35
CA ALA A 35 14.98 -12.78 8.89
C ALA A 35 14.31 -12.06 10.07
N ALA A 36 13.01 -11.77 9.98
CA ALA A 36 12.27 -11.15 11.08
C ALA A 36 12.22 -12.02 12.35
N VAL A 37 11.99 -13.33 12.21
CA VAL A 37 11.98 -14.28 13.33
C VAL A 37 13.36 -14.43 13.95
N GLU A 38 14.41 -14.58 13.13
CA GLU A 38 15.79 -14.72 13.60
C GLU A 38 16.25 -13.48 14.37
N LEU A 39 15.95 -12.28 13.86
CA LEU A 39 16.26 -11.02 14.52
C LEU A 39 15.53 -10.94 15.87
N ALA A 40 14.26 -11.31 15.93
CA ALA A 40 13.48 -11.27 17.15
C ALA A 40 13.99 -12.26 18.22
N LEU A 41 14.33 -13.49 17.82
CA LEU A 41 14.90 -14.51 18.72
C LEU A 41 16.27 -14.10 19.25
N GLY A 42 17.07 -13.38 18.47
CA GLY A 42 18.35 -12.83 18.91
C GLY A 42 18.23 -11.60 19.81
N SER A 43 17.06 -10.95 19.85
CA SER A 43 16.87 -9.67 20.54
C SER A 43 16.47 -9.81 22.00
N TYR A 44 15.54 -10.71 22.34
CA TYR A 44 15.15 -10.92 23.73
C TYR A 44 14.58 -12.32 24.01
N PRO A 45 14.87 -12.91 25.19
CA PRO A 45 14.34 -14.21 25.58
C PRO A 45 12.83 -14.15 25.82
N GLY A 46 12.09 -15.15 25.36
CA GLY A 46 10.63 -15.22 25.50
C GLY A 46 9.85 -14.54 24.37
N PHE A 47 10.50 -14.28 23.23
CA PHE A 47 9.82 -13.79 22.03
C PHE A 47 8.61 -14.66 21.66
N HIS A 48 7.47 -14.00 21.42
CA HIS A 48 6.24 -14.62 20.97
C HIS A 48 5.63 -13.82 19.81
N VAL A 49 4.96 -14.53 18.90
CA VAL A 49 4.20 -13.96 17.79
C VAL A 49 2.71 -14.13 18.04
N THR A 50 1.90 -13.19 17.58
CA THR A 50 0.43 -13.27 17.67
C THR A 50 -0.15 -14.30 16.69
N ALA A 51 0.60 -14.62 15.62
CA ALA A 51 0.32 -15.71 14.69
C ALA A 51 1.63 -16.18 14.03
N PRO A 52 1.73 -17.46 13.61
CA PRO A 52 2.85 -17.93 12.82
C PRO A 52 3.02 -17.12 11.52
N PRO A 53 4.25 -16.82 11.08
CA PRO A 53 4.46 -16.19 9.79
C PRO A 53 3.90 -17.04 8.65
N GLY A 54 3.05 -16.44 7.83
CA GLY A 54 2.44 -17.07 6.66
C GLY A 54 3.29 -16.92 5.39
N LYS A 55 2.92 -17.65 4.34
CA LYS A 55 3.43 -17.39 2.99
C LYS A 55 2.91 -16.04 2.47
N GLY A 56 3.61 -15.46 1.49
CA GLY A 56 3.08 -14.33 0.73
C GLY A 56 1.72 -14.68 0.14
N ALA A 57 0.75 -13.77 0.28
CA ALA A 57 -0.60 -13.94 -0.23
C ALA A 57 -0.81 -12.99 -1.43
N PRO A 58 -1.58 -13.40 -2.46
CA PRO A 58 -1.95 -12.50 -3.54
C PRO A 58 -2.63 -11.25 -3.00
N TYR A 59 -2.12 -10.09 -3.38
CA TYR A 59 -2.73 -8.78 -3.19
C TYR A 59 -3.15 -8.26 -4.56
N GLY A 60 -4.32 -7.62 -4.65
CA GLY A 60 -4.94 -7.22 -5.92
C GLY A 60 -3.93 -6.60 -6.88
N VAL A 61 -3.68 -7.29 -8.00
CA VAL A 61 -2.84 -6.80 -9.08
C VAL A 61 -3.74 -5.91 -9.94
N PHE A 62 -3.48 -4.61 -9.93
CA PHE A 62 -4.12 -3.68 -10.84
C PHE A 62 -3.26 -3.58 -12.10
N GLU A 63 -3.86 -3.89 -13.25
CA GLU A 63 -3.25 -3.67 -14.55
C GLU A 63 -3.94 -2.47 -15.20
N ALA A 64 -3.14 -1.51 -15.68
CA ALA A 64 -3.66 -0.41 -16.49
C ALA A 64 -3.94 -0.93 -17.90
N VAL A 65 -5.22 -0.94 -18.28
CA VAL A 65 -5.65 -1.29 -19.64
C VAL A 65 -6.12 -0.04 -20.37
N HIS A 66 -5.88 0.01 -21.68
CA HIS A 66 -6.42 1.08 -22.52
C HIS A 66 -7.85 0.74 -22.90
N LEU A 67 -8.77 1.67 -22.68
CA LEU A 67 -10.16 1.59 -23.13
C LEU A 67 -10.42 2.69 -24.16
N PRO A 68 -11.32 2.47 -25.14
CA PRO A 68 -11.82 3.54 -25.99
C PRO A 68 -12.41 4.67 -25.13
N ALA A 69 -12.24 5.92 -25.57
CA ALA A 69 -12.71 7.08 -24.82
C ALA A 69 -14.24 7.07 -24.64
N GLU A 70 -14.99 6.47 -25.55
CA GLU A 70 -16.44 6.30 -25.44
C GLU A 70 -16.86 5.29 -24.35
N GLY A 71 -15.91 4.50 -23.83
CA GLY A 71 -16.16 3.52 -22.77
C GLY A 71 -16.18 4.12 -21.36
N VAL A 72 -15.94 5.43 -21.21
CA VAL A 72 -15.90 6.14 -19.93
C VAL A 72 -16.79 7.37 -20.02
N GLU A 73 -17.58 7.67 -18.99
CA GLU A 73 -18.38 8.89 -18.92
C GLU A 73 -17.48 10.10 -18.61
N HIS A 74 -17.50 11.12 -19.47
CA HIS A 74 -16.71 12.34 -19.27
C HIS A 74 -17.57 13.38 -18.54
N THR A 75 -17.16 13.79 -17.34
CA THR A 75 -17.89 14.76 -16.51
C THR A 75 -17.02 15.97 -16.19
N ALA A 76 -17.54 17.17 -16.43
CA ALA A 76 -16.97 18.42 -15.93
C ALA A 76 -17.61 18.78 -14.59
N VAL A 77 -16.80 19.18 -13.61
CA VAL A 77 -17.27 19.72 -12.33
C VAL A 77 -17.02 21.22 -12.33
N LEU A 78 -18.08 22.00 -12.19
CA LEU A 78 -18.04 23.45 -12.25
C LEU A 78 -17.78 24.06 -10.85
N PRO A 79 -17.23 25.29 -10.75
CA PRO A 79 -16.91 25.94 -9.47
C PRO A 79 -18.09 26.04 -8.49
N GLU A 80 -19.31 26.16 -9.01
CA GLU A 80 -20.57 26.22 -8.25
C GLU A 80 -21.07 24.83 -7.79
N GLY A 81 -20.34 23.76 -8.10
CA GLY A 81 -20.68 22.38 -7.74
C GLY A 81 -21.56 21.65 -8.76
N GLY A 82 -21.89 22.30 -9.88
CA GLY A 82 -22.59 21.69 -11.01
C GLY A 82 -21.76 20.58 -11.66
N ARG A 83 -22.44 19.57 -12.22
CA ARG A 83 -21.81 18.48 -12.98
C ARG A 83 -22.45 18.38 -14.35
N GLU A 84 -21.65 18.41 -15.39
CA GLU A 84 -22.10 18.29 -16.78
C GLU A 84 -21.40 17.13 -17.47
N VAL A 85 -22.17 16.27 -18.15
CA VAL A 85 -21.65 15.15 -18.95
C VAL A 85 -21.43 15.61 -20.38
N PHE A 86 -20.31 15.25 -20.99
CA PHE A 86 -19.99 15.61 -22.37
C PHE A 86 -19.45 14.42 -23.17
N GLU A 87 -19.58 14.51 -24.50
CA GLU A 87 -19.03 13.52 -25.43
C GLU A 87 -17.50 13.61 -25.49
N PRO A 88 -16.78 12.47 -25.64
CA PRO A 88 -15.34 12.47 -25.75
C PRO A 88 -14.84 13.39 -26.87
N PRO A 89 -13.76 14.16 -26.65
CA PRO A 89 -13.26 15.08 -27.67
C PRO A 89 -12.64 14.32 -28.84
N VAL A 90 -13.06 14.64 -30.07
CA VAL A 90 -12.49 14.07 -31.32
C VAL A 90 -11.07 14.53 -31.63
N ARG A 91 -10.59 15.59 -30.94
CA ARG A 91 -9.24 16.12 -31.06
C ARG A 91 -8.71 16.48 -29.69
N THR A 92 -7.53 15.96 -29.37
CA THR A 92 -6.80 16.28 -28.16
C THR A 92 -5.55 17.10 -28.50
N ARG A 93 -5.05 17.86 -27.53
CA ARG A 93 -3.71 18.47 -27.58
C ARG A 93 -2.76 17.63 -26.72
N LEU A 94 -1.47 17.77 -26.95
CA LEU A 94 -0.48 17.18 -26.05
C LEU A 94 -0.65 17.77 -24.65
N LEU A 95 -0.41 16.93 -23.64
CA LEU A 95 -0.41 17.37 -22.26
C LEU A 95 0.75 18.34 -22.05
N GLU A 96 0.43 19.51 -21.51
CA GLU A 96 1.39 20.53 -21.09
C GLU A 96 1.26 20.69 -19.56
N GLU A 97 2.35 21.05 -18.88
CA GLU A 97 2.27 21.35 -17.45
C GLU A 97 1.37 22.57 -17.23
N LEU A 98 0.55 22.51 -16.18
CA LEU A 98 -0.30 23.64 -15.79
C LEU A 98 0.57 24.67 -15.06
N ASP A 99 0.43 25.95 -15.39
CA ASP A 99 1.06 27.02 -14.62
C ASP A 99 0.59 26.98 -13.16
N GLU A 100 1.50 27.22 -12.22
CA GLU A 100 1.15 27.31 -10.80
C GLU A 100 0.16 28.46 -10.55
N PRO A 101 -0.82 28.28 -9.63
CA PRO A 101 -1.90 29.25 -9.38
C PRO A 101 -1.44 30.58 -8.78
#